data_AF-A0A7X8LS32-F1
#
_entry.id   AF-A0A7X8LS32-F1
#
_cell.length_a   1.000
_cell.length_b   1.000
_cell.length_c   1.000
_cell.angle_alpha   90.00
_cell.angle_beta   90.00
_cell.angle_gamma   90.00
#
_symmetry.space_group_name_H-M   'P 1'
#
loop_
_entity.id
_entity.type
_entity.pdbx_description
1 polymer ?
#
loop_
_entity_poly.entity_id
_entity_poly.type
_entity_poly.pdbx_seq_one_letter_code
_entity_poly.pdbx_strand_id
1 'polypeptide(L)'
;MKTLFWGNLLFAAGLALHFIWWRISLPVRQAKALGLLLAAVSVSGLAALYFFTALPFRPESGPEFFNLALYLAAFCLAYLITYSAVEVDSPSLVMISRIARSGASGISRAELDADMGDEVLVLPRVADLLTDKMAVLENGCYRLAPKGVLLAAFFRLSRKALKAGKGG
;
A
#
# COMPACT_ATOMS: atom_id res chain seq x y z
N MET A 1 -6.18 14.50 24.52
CA MET A 1 -7.29 14.76 23.58
C MET A 1 -6.83 15.46 22.29
N LYS A 2 -5.98 16.49 22.37
CA LYS A 2 -5.41 17.22 21.21
C LYS A 2 -4.86 16.31 20.10
N THR A 3 -4.00 15.36 20.47
CA THR A 3 -3.40 14.39 19.53
C THR A 3 -4.44 13.52 18.83
N LEU A 4 -5.44 13.04 19.55
CA LEU A 4 -6.51 12.24 18.95
C LEU A 4 -7.34 13.08 17.99
N PHE A 5 -7.72 14.30 18.39
CA PHE A 5 -8.51 15.19 17.53
C PHE A 5 -7.79 15.51 16.22
N TRP A 6 -6.61 16.12 16.29
CA TRP A 6 -5.86 16.53 15.10
C TRP A 6 -5.30 15.34 14.32
N GLY A 7 -4.91 14.27 15.00
CA GLY A 7 -4.45 13.03 14.37
C GLY A 7 -5.51 12.40 13.50
N ASN A 8 -6.72 12.20 14.04
CA ASN A 8 -7.85 11.65 13.26
C ASN A 8 -8.29 12.60 12.14
N LEU A 9 -8.34 13.91 12.40
CA LEU A 9 -8.76 14.90 11.40
C LEU A 9 -7.81 14.94 10.20
N LEU A 10 -6.50 15.05 10.44
CA LEU A 10 -5.49 15.08 9.37
C LEU A 10 -5.44 13.75 8.61
N PHE A 11 -5.54 12.62 9.32
CA PHE A 11 -5.57 11.32 8.68
C PHE A 11 -6.84 11.14 7.83
N ALA A 12 -8.01 11.52 8.34
CA ALA A 12 -9.28 11.48 7.60
C ALA A 12 -9.24 12.39 6.36
N ALA A 13 -8.64 13.58 6.47
CA ALA A 13 -8.42 14.45 5.32
C ALA A 13 -7.52 13.78 4.27
N GLY A 14 -6.45 13.11 4.69
CA GLY A 14 -5.58 12.32 3.82
C GLY A 14 -6.34 11.19 3.10
N LEU A 15 -7.20 10.46 3.81
CA LEU A 15 -8.05 9.43 3.22
C LEU A 15 -9.08 9.99 2.23
N ALA A 16 -9.71 11.10 2.55
CA ALA A 16 -10.65 11.76 1.65
C ALA A 16 -9.94 12.21 0.36
N LEU A 17 -8.77 12.84 0.48
CA LEU A 17 -7.95 13.23 -0.68
C LEU A 17 -7.51 12.02 -1.50
N HIS A 18 -7.14 10.92 -0.86
CA HIS A 18 -6.82 9.67 -1.53
C HIS A 18 -8.00 9.19 -2.38
N PHE A 19 -9.19 9.05 -1.78
CA PHE A 19 -10.37 8.58 -2.50
C PHE A 19 -10.80 9.52 -3.63
N ILE A 20 -10.75 10.84 -3.41
CA ILE A 20 -11.05 11.83 -4.44
C ILE A 20 -10.04 11.71 -5.60
N TRP A 21 -8.75 11.66 -5.29
CA TRP A 21 -7.71 11.61 -6.31
C TRP A 21 -7.79 10.32 -7.13
N TRP A 22 -7.97 9.16 -6.48
CA TRP A 22 -8.07 7.87 -7.17
C TRP A 22 -9.33 7.75 -8.01
N ARG A 23 -10.40 8.47 -7.64
CA ARG A 23 -11.63 8.53 -8.43
C ARG A 23 -11.44 9.29 -9.75
N ILE A 24 -10.53 10.26 -9.78
CA ILE A 24 -10.20 11.10 -10.94
C ILE A 24 -9.09 10.45 -11.79
N SER A 25 -8.05 9.93 -11.16
CA SER A 25 -6.89 9.36 -11.82
C SER A 25 -6.19 8.34 -10.93
N LEU A 26 -5.96 7.14 -11.45
CA LEU A 26 -5.22 6.10 -10.76
C LEU A 26 -3.71 6.24 -11.07
N PRO A 27 -2.84 6.51 -10.09
CA PRO A 27 -1.41 6.64 -10.35
C PRO A 27 -0.77 5.30 -10.73
N VAL A 28 0.21 5.32 -11.63
CA VAL A 28 0.92 4.09 -12.06
C VAL A 28 1.66 3.41 -10.89
N ARG A 29 2.19 4.20 -9.95
CA ARG A 29 2.84 3.69 -8.73
C ARG A 29 2.00 4.04 -7.51
N GLN A 30 0.89 3.33 -7.31
CA GLN A 30 -0.14 3.69 -6.34
C GLN A 30 0.41 3.74 -4.92
N ALA A 31 1.10 2.70 -4.44
CA ALA A 31 1.67 2.66 -3.10
C ALA A 31 2.62 3.85 -2.82
N LYS A 32 3.48 4.22 -3.79
CA LYS A 32 4.37 5.38 -3.67
C LYS A 32 3.57 6.69 -3.64
N ALA A 33 2.61 6.84 -4.53
CA ALA A 33 1.79 8.05 -4.62
C ALA A 33 0.95 8.25 -3.34
N LEU A 34 0.36 7.19 -2.82
CA LEU A 34 -0.39 7.20 -1.56
C LEU A 34 0.51 7.56 -0.37
N GLY A 35 1.70 6.95 -0.27
CA GLY A 35 2.65 7.27 0.79
C GLY A 35 3.09 8.73 0.76
N LEU A 36 3.34 9.29 -0.42
CA LEU A 36 3.67 10.71 -0.59
C LEU A 36 2.50 11.62 -0.23
N LEU A 37 1.27 11.26 -0.61
CA LEU A 37 0.07 12.02 -0.27
C LEU A 37 -0.12 12.10 1.25
N LEU A 38 -0.08 10.95 1.94
CA LEU A 38 -0.26 10.89 3.39
C LEU A 38 0.85 11.64 4.13
N ALA A 39 2.10 11.52 3.66
CA ALA A 39 3.22 12.27 4.21
C ALA A 39 3.04 13.78 3.98
N ALA A 40 2.63 14.20 2.78
CA ALA A 40 2.40 15.60 2.47
C ALA A 40 1.29 16.21 3.34
N VAL A 41 0.17 15.51 3.52
CA VAL A 41 -0.93 15.94 4.39
C VAL A 41 -0.48 16.02 5.85
N SER A 42 0.28 15.03 6.33
CA SER A 42 0.78 15.00 7.71
C SER A 42 1.76 16.14 7.97
N VAL A 43 2.74 16.35 7.09
CA VAL A 43 3.76 17.41 7.24
C VAL A 43 3.13 18.79 7.11
N SER A 44 2.26 19.01 6.13
CA SER A 44 1.57 20.29 5.97
C SER A 44 0.62 20.59 7.13
N GLY A 45 -0.09 19.58 7.64
CA GLY A 45 -0.94 19.70 8.83
C GLY A 45 -0.14 20.03 10.09
N LEU A 46 0.98 19.36 10.33
CA LEU A 46 1.88 19.66 11.45
C LEU A 46 2.46 21.08 11.34
N ALA A 47 2.89 21.48 10.13
CA ALA A 47 3.38 22.83 9.88
C ALA A 47 2.29 23.89 10.12
N ALA A 48 1.07 23.66 9.64
CA ALA A 48 -0.07 24.54 9.88
C ALA A 48 -0.34 24.67 11.38
N LEU A 49 -0.36 23.56 12.12
CA LEU A 49 -0.53 23.59 13.58
C LEU A 49 0.63 24.29 14.28
N TYR A 50 1.85 24.25 13.75
CA TYR A 50 3.00 24.94 14.32
C TYR A 50 2.92 26.46 14.14
N PHE A 51 2.57 26.92 12.93
CA PHE A 51 2.57 28.35 12.57
C PHE A 51 1.27 29.09 12.92
N PHE A 52 0.10 28.43 12.85
CA PHE A 52 -1.19 29.06 13.14
C PHE A 52 -1.58 28.85 14.61
N THR A 53 -1.33 29.87 15.43
CA THR A 53 -1.55 29.83 16.89
C THR A 53 -3.02 29.94 17.29
N ALA A 54 -3.90 30.43 16.40
CA ALA A 54 -5.33 30.60 16.68
C ALA A 54 -6.15 29.30 16.59
N LEU A 55 -5.53 28.16 16.28
CA LEU A 55 -6.24 26.89 16.10
C LEU A 55 -6.66 26.28 17.44
N PRO A 56 -7.90 25.78 17.57
CA PRO A 56 -8.36 25.14 18.79
C PRO A 56 -7.63 23.82 19.02
N PHE A 57 -7.43 23.46 20.30
CA PHE A 57 -6.80 22.20 20.71
C PHE A 57 -5.41 21.95 20.09
N ARG A 58 -4.68 23.01 19.75
CA ARG A 58 -3.33 22.95 19.18
C ARG A 58 -2.34 22.32 20.17
N PRO A 59 -1.39 21.48 19.71
CA PRO A 59 -0.23 21.13 20.50
C PRO A 59 0.54 22.38 20.94
N GLU A 60 0.92 22.45 22.22
CA GLU A 60 1.58 23.63 22.81
C GLU A 60 3.08 23.41 23.06
N SER A 61 3.50 22.15 23.14
CA SER A 61 4.87 21.78 23.48
C SER A 61 5.49 20.85 22.43
N GLY A 62 6.82 20.86 22.34
CA GLY A 62 7.57 19.95 21.47
C GLY A 62 7.18 18.47 21.64
N PRO A 63 7.05 17.94 22.88
CA PRO A 63 6.58 16.57 23.11
C PRO A 63 5.17 16.30 22.57
N GLU A 64 4.24 17.26 22.64
CA GLU A 64 2.90 17.09 22.07
C GLU A 64 2.94 17.00 20.53
N PHE A 65 3.77 17.82 19.88
CA PHE A 65 4.02 17.72 18.43
C PHE A 65 4.66 16.39 18.06
N PHE A 66 5.63 15.93 18.84
CA PHE A 66 6.27 14.63 18.63
C PHE A 66 5.27 13.48 18.74
N ASN A 67 4.42 13.48 19.78
CA ASN A 67 3.37 12.48 19.95
C ASN A 67 2.37 12.49 18.79
N LEU A 68 1.99 13.68 18.29
CA LEU A 68 1.11 13.79 17.11
C LEU A 68 1.78 13.27 15.84
N ALA A 69 3.06 13.59 15.62
CA ALA A 69 3.82 13.07 14.48
C ALA A 69 3.93 11.54 14.53
N LEU A 70 4.21 10.96 15.70
CA LEU A 70 4.27 9.51 15.90
C LEU A 70 2.91 8.84 15.63
N TYR A 71 1.83 9.45 16.12
CA TYR A 71 0.46 8.98 15.87
C TYR A 71 0.14 8.94 14.37
N LEU A 72 0.41 10.05 13.66
CA LEU A 72 0.18 10.14 12.22
C LEU A 72 1.03 9.13 11.45
N ALA A 73 2.31 8.98 11.80
CA ALA A 73 3.19 8.00 11.18
C ALA A 73 2.66 6.57 11.36
N ALA A 74 2.25 6.20 12.58
CA ALA A 74 1.70 4.87 12.86
C ALA A 74 0.42 4.59 12.04
N PHE A 75 -0.51 5.53 11.99
CA PHE A 75 -1.75 5.39 11.22
C PHE A 75 -1.50 5.33 9.71
N CYS A 76 -0.62 6.19 9.19
CA CYS A 76 -0.26 6.18 7.77
C CYS A 76 0.40 4.87 7.37
N LEU A 77 1.33 4.34 8.19
CA LEU A 77 1.97 3.06 7.94
C LEU A 77 0.99 1.89 8.02
N ALA A 78 0.12 1.87 9.04
CA ALA A 78 -0.93 0.86 9.16
C ALA A 78 -1.82 0.86 7.92
N TYR A 79 -2.24 2.04 7.46
CA TYR A 79 -3.04 2.17 6.25
C TYR A 79 -2.30 1.73 4.99
N LEU A 80 -1.04 2.11 4.81
CA LEU A 80 -0.24 1.69 3.65
C LEU A 80 -0.09 0.16 3.58
N ILE A 81 0.12 -0.49 4.71
CA ILE A 81 0.18 -1.96 4.79
C ILE A 81 -1.16 -2.55 4.39
N THR A 82 -2.28 -2.08 4.97
CA THR A 82 -3.61 -2.56 4.63
C THR A 82 -3.96 -2.30 3.17
N TYR A 83 -3.63 -1.12 2.64
CA TYR A 83 -3.86 -0.76 1.25
C TYR A 83 -3.12 -1.71 0.30
N SER A 84 -1.86 -2.05 0.58
CA SER A 84 -1.09 -2.98 -0.26
C SER A 84 -1.72 -4.38 -0.34
N ALA A 85 -2.41 -4.81 0.72
CA ALA A 85 -3.15 -6.07 0.73
C ALA A 85 -4.46 -6.00 -0.06
N VAL A 86 -5.04 -4.81 -0.23
CA VAL A 86 -6.27 -4.58 -1.00
C VAL A 86 -5.97 -4.30 -2.48
N GLU A 87 -4.85 -3.63 -2.78
CA GLU A 87 -4.44 -3.25 -4.15
C GLU A 87 -4.15 -4.48 -5.03
N VAL A 88 -3.60 -5.54 -4.43
CA VAL A 88 -3.22 -6.76 -5.12
C VAL A 88 -4.36 -7.76 -5.00
N ASP A 89 -5.10 -7.97 -6.09
CA ASP A 89 -6.06 -9.08 -6.17
C ASP A 89 -5.35 -10.41 -5.87
N SER A 90 -5.70 -11.04 -4.75
CA SER A 90 -5.23 -12.38 -4.42
C SER A 90 -5.87 -13.40 -5.38
N PRO A 91 -5.16 -14.48 -5.77
CA PRO A 91 -5.74 -15.50 -6.65
C PRO A 91 -7.09 -16.04 -6.13
N SER A 92 -7.19 -16.24 -4.82
CA SER A 92 -8.43 -16.68 -4.18
C SER A 92 -9.57 -15.66 -4.30
N LEU A 93 -9.28 -14.35 -4.19
CA LEU A 93 -10.29 -13.31 -4.38
C LEU A 93 -10.76 -13.24 -5.83
N VAL A 94 -9.85 -13.43 -6.80
CA VAL A 94 -10.22 -13.53 -8.22
C VAL A 94 -11.13 -14.74 -8.43
N MET A 95 -10.77 -15.91 -7.91
CA MET A 95 -11.61 -17.12 -8.00
C MET A 95 -13.01 -16.89 -7.40
N ILE A 96 -13.10 -16.37 -6.18
CA ILE A 96 -14.38 -16.09 -5.50
C ILE A 96 -15.20 -15.10 -6.33
N SER A 97 -14.58 -14.02 -6.81
CA SER A 97 -15.26 -12.99 -7.59
C SER A 97 -15.80 -13.54 -8.91
N ARG A 98 -15.07 -14.43 -9.57
CA ARG A 98 -15.49 -15.09 -10.82
C ARG A 98 -16.65 -16.05 -10.60
N ILE A 99 -16.55 -16.90 -9.57
CA ILE A 99 -17.64 -17.81 -9.18
C ILE A 99 -18.89 -17.00 -8.81
N ALA A 100 -18.74 -15.95 -8.00
CA ALA A 100 -19.85 -15.09 -7.59
C ALA A 100 -20.52 -14.39 -8.78
N ARG A 101 -19.74 -13.88 -9.74
CA ARG A 101 -20.27 -13.26 -10.97
C ARG A 101 -21.03 -14.22 -11.86
N SER A 102 -20.76 -15.52 -11.77
CA SER A 102 -21.43 -16.55 -12.57
C SER A 102 -22.80 -16.95 -12.00
N GLY A 103 -23.15 -16.42 -10.81
CA GLY A 103 -24.47 -16.58 -10.22
C GLY A 103 -24.88 -18.04 -10.01
N ALA A 104 -26.19 -18.32 -10.13
CA ALA A 104 -26.75 -19.65 -9.88
C ALA A 104 -26.31 -20.72 -10.89
N SER A 105 -25.85 -20.32 -12.08
CA SER A 105 -25.31 -21.23 -13.10
C SER A 105 -23.93 -21.79 -12.73
N GLY A 106 -23.21 -21.14 -11.82
CA GLY A 106 -21.82 -21.48 -11.53
C GLY A 106 -20.89 -21.24 -12.71
N ILE A 107 -19.60 -21.52 -12.52
CA ILE A 107 -18.58 -21.48 -13.56
C ILE A 107 -18.07 -22.90 -13.82
N SER A 108 -17.85 -23.26 -15.08
CA SER A 108 -17.26 -24.56 -15.37
C SER A 108 -15.79 -24.59 -14.96
N ARG A 109 -15.27 -25.80 -14.70
CA ARG A 109 -13.84 -25.96 -14.39
C ARG A 109 -12.94 -25.44 -15.52
N ALA A 110 -13.31 -25.67 -16.78
CA ALA A 110 -12.51 -25.24 -17.93
C ALA A 110 -12.45 -23.70 -18.03
N GLU A 111 -13.55 -23.01 -17.77
CA GLU A 111 -13.59 -21.55 -17.75
C GLU A 111 -12.79 -20.98 -16.57
N LEU A 112 -12.89 -21.60 -15.39
CA LEU A 112 -12.10 -21.18 -14.24
C LEU A 112 -10.60 -21.39 -14.45
N ASP A 113 -10.20 -22.54 -15.01
CA ASP A 113 -8.80 -22.85 -15.29
C ASP A 113 -8.21 -21.88 -16.34
N ALA A 114 -9.00 -21.48 -17.36
CA ALA A 114 -8.58 -20.49 -18.35
C ALA A 114 -8.34 -19.10 -17.72
N ASP A 115 -9.18 -18.70 -16.76
CA ASP A 115 -9.04 -17.43 -16.04
C ASP A 115 -7.89 -17.43 -15.00
N MET A 116 -7.32 -18.59 -14.68
CA MET A 116 -6.21 -18.76 -13.73
C MET A 116 -4.84 -18.93 -14.40
N GLY A 117 -4.74 -18.62 -15.69
CA GLY A 117 -3.49 -18.68 -16.44
C GLY A 117 -2.45 -17.61 -16.06
N ASP A 118 -1.25 -17.75 -16.63
CA ASP A 118 -0.11 -16.85 -16.38
C ASP A 118 -0.44 -15.38 -16.66
N GLU A 119 -1.28 -15.09 -17.66
CA GLU A 119 -1.67 -13.72 -17.99
C GLU A 119 -2.43 -13.01 -16.86
N VAL A 120 -3.14 -13.78 -16.02
CA VAL A 120 -3.95 -13.23 -14.93
C VAL A 120 -3.17 -13.26 -13.61
N LEU A 121 -2.39 -14.32 -13.35
CA LEU A 121 -1.76 -14.52 -12.05
C LEU A 121 -0.27 -14.16 -12.00
N VAL A 122 0.47 -14.35 -13.08
CA VAL A 122 1.93 -14.29 -13.08
C VAL A 122 2.45 -13.02 -13.76
N LEU A 123 2.04 -12.77 -15.00
CA LEU A 123 2.52 -11.64 -15.79
C LEU A 123 2.23 -10.27 -15.15
N PRO A 124 1.07 -10.02 -14.51
CA PRO A 124 0.85 -8.78 -13.80
C PRO A 124 1.87 -8.55 -12.69
N ARG A 125 2.27 -9.62 -11.97
CA ARG A 125 3.24 -9.52 -10.88
C ARG A 125 4.66 -9.31 -11.39
N VAL A 126 5.01 -9.89 -12.53
CA VAL A 126 6.26 -9.58 -13.22
C VAL A 126 6.27 -8.12 -13.68
N ALA A 127 5.16 -7.62 -14.24
CA ALA A 127 5.03 -6.23 -14.64
C ALA A 127 5.15 -5.26 -13.46
N ASP A 128 4.59 -5.61 -12.29
CA ASP A 128 4.76 -4.86 -11.04
C ASP A 128 6.25 -4.76 -10.66
N LEU A 129 6.99 -5.87 -10.72
CA LEU A 129 8.43 -5.88 -10.44
C LEU A 129 9.24 -4.98 -11.37
N LEU A 130 8.88 -4.90 -12.66
CA LEU A 130 9.52 -4.01 -13.61
C LEU A 130 9.15 -2.54 -13.35
N THR A 131 7.86 -2.26 -13.14
CA THR A 131 7.32 -0.91 -12.90
C THR A 131 7.92 -0.28 -11.65
N ASP A 132 8.12 -1.08 -10.60
CA ASP A 132 8.72 -0.67 -9.33
C ASP A 132 10.25 -0.73 -9.28
N LYS A 133 10.88 -1.02 -10.43
CA LYS A 133 12.34 -1.15 -10.59
C LYS A 133 12.95 -2.15 -9.60
N MET A 134 12.22 -3.23 -9.33
CA MET A 134 12.66 -4.37 -8.54
C MET A 134 13.40 -5.39 -9.40
N ALA A 135 12.95 -5.54 -10.66
CA ALA A 135 13.61 -6.33 -11.68
C ALA A 135 13.84 -5.49 -12.95
N VAL A 136 14.73 -5.97 -13.80
CA VAL A 136 14.98 -5.47 -15.16
C VAL A 136 14.93 -6.65 -16.13
N LEU A 137 14.49 -6.39 -17.36
CA LEU A 137 14.53 -7.35 -18.46
C LEU A 137 15.68 -6.96 -19.39
N GLU A 138 16.75 -7.77 -19.39
CA GLU A 138 17.94 -7.55 -20.21
C GLU A 138 18.24 -8.81 -21.01
N ASN A 139 18.39 -8.69 -22.33
CA ASN A 139 18.66 -9.82 -23.23
C ASN A 139 17.69 -11.01 -23.06
N GLY A 140 16.39 -10.72 -22.87
CA GLY A 140 15.36 -11.75 -22.64
C GLY A 140 15.41 -12.41 -21.27
N CYS A 141 16.29 -11.97 -20.36
CA CYS A 141 16.44 -12.52 -19.02
C CYS A 141 16.00 -11.51 -17.96
N TYR A 142 15.18 -11.96 -17.01
CA TYR A 142 14.84 -11.16 -15.83
C TYR A 142 16.00 -11.19 -14.83
N ARG A 143 16.41 -10.01 -14.37
CA ARG A 143 17.45 -9.83 -13.35
C ARG A 143 16.95 -8.91 -12.25
N LEU A 144 17.36 -9.16 -11.01
CA LEU A 144 17.05 -8.24 -9.92
C LEU A 144 17.85 -6.95 -10.06
N ALA A 145 17.16 -5.81 -9.96
CA ALA A 145 17.78 -4.51 -9.77
C ALA A 145 18.29 -4.37 -8.32
N PRO A 146 19.15 -3.39 -7.99
CA PRO A 146 19.67 -3.21 -6.62
C PRO A 146 18.58 -3.15 -5.54
N LYS A 147 17.45 -2.49 -5.83
CA LYS A 147 16.29 -2.42 -4.93
C LYS A 147 15.67 -3.82 -4.67
N GLY A 148 15.58 -4.64 -5.72
CA GLY A 148 15.10 -6.02 -5.62
C GLY A 148 16.08 -6.94 -4.89
N VAL A 149 17.39 -6.76 -5.09
CA VAL A 149 18.43 -7.50 -4.35
C VAL A 149 18.33 -7.23 -2.85
N LEU A 150 18.18 -5.97 -2.45
CA LEU A 150 18.03 -5.59 -1.05
C LEU A 150 16.78 -6.22 -0.42
N LEU A 151 15.64 -6.14 -1.09
CA LEU A 151 14.40 -6.73 -0.58
C LEU A 151 14.50 -8.25 -0.48
N ALA A 152 15.06 -8.92 -1.48
CA ALA A 152 15.28 -10.36 -1.46
C ALA A 152 16.23 -10.76 -0.32
N ALA A 153 17.27 -9.97 -0.04
CA ALA A 153 18.17 -10.20 1.09
C ALA A 153 17.44 -10.10 2.44
N PHE A 154 16.59 -9.07 2.60
CA PHE A 154 15.77 -8.91 3.80
C PHE A 154 14.85 -10.12 4.04
N PHE A 155 14.12 -10.58 3.01
CA PHE A 155 13.23 -11.74 3.14
C PHE A 155 13.97 -13.05 3.43
N ARG A 156 15.16 -13.24 2.84
CA ARG A 156 15.98 -14.41 3.16
C ARG A 156 16.42 -14.39 4.63
N LEU A 157 16.79 -13.22 5.14
CA LEU A 157 17.20 -13.06 6.53
C LEU A 157 16.04 -13.29 7.48
N SER A 158 14.87 -12.68 7.23
CA SER A 158 13.68 -12.84 8.08
C SER A 158 13.20 -14.29 8.11
N ARG A 159 13.17 -14.98 6.97
CA ARG A 159 12.80 -16.41 6.90
C ARG A 159 13.76 -17.29 7.69
N LYS A 160 15.07 -17.03 7.59
CA LYS A 160 16.09 -17.75 8.37
C LYS A 160 15.89 -17.55 9.87
N ALA A 161 15.61 -16.32 10.30
CA ALA A 161 15.35 -16.01 11.70
C ALA A 161 14.09 -16.72 12.24
N LEU A 162 13.02 -16.78 11.43
CA LEU A 162 11.75 -17.36 11.82
C LEU A 162 11.68 -18.89 11.69
N LYS A 163 12.74 -19.56 11.21
CA LYS A 163 12.75 -21.00 10.87
C LYS A 163 11.58 -21.42 9.98
N ALA A 164 10.98 -20.48 9.23
CA ALA A 164 9.87 -20.76 8.35
C ALA A 164 10.38 -21.62 7.17
N GLY A 165 9.66 -22.70 6.86
CA GLY A 165 9.98 -23.62 5.77
C GLY A 165 9.95 -22.96 4.39
N LYS A 166 10.28 -23.74 3.34
CA LYS A 166 10.15 -23.32 1.94
C LYS A 166 8.67 -23.31 1.53
N GLY A 167 7.88 -22.36 2.03
CA GLY A 167 6.51 -22.10 1.61
C GLY A 167 6.30 -20.59 1.44
N GLY A 168 5.52 -20.22 0.42
CA GLY A 168 5.01 -18.86 0.26
C GLY A 168 4.05 -18.49 1.37
#